data_AF-L0JMV8-F1
#
_entry.id   AF-L0JMV8-F1
#
_cell.length_a   1.000
_cell.length_b   1.000
_cell.length_c   1.000
_cell.angle_alpha   90.00
_cell.angle_beta   90.00
_cell.angle_gamma   90.00
#
_symmetry.space_group_name_H-M   'P 1'
#
loop_
_entity.id
_entity.type
_entity.pdbx_description
1 polymer ?
#
loop_
_entity_poly.entity_id
_entity_poly.type
_entity_poly.pdbx_seq_one_letter_code
_entity_poly.pdbx_strand_id
1 'polypeptide(L)'
;MSTDQQAPRLIGRVQLHDYDPLADVDEDQVLRCRGPETDSMLPDDHDRERQHSSPREQIDALAEQYGVDVDDLLIQSRRRDPMYKGTSADHAKAEWFARLWEQAVEQRESDHIHVRGVHYTVYMSDMDVEPPTDCSWETYDNTQKCYDYLEECAVLARILGYIPLDGIIDKRADTRTVTEYGDHSLEPDPEGLTAPTGVSTPQIPSPEARAGLVFDPEETEYSEWAAERVASSAREQLSFDEVRQSPYHIELWSEKTLPDYIRDGGGLAAECGFNVMVEGEGDLSLTVAYELAQRIEAAGKPAVILYLADFDPKGYDMPANMAGKLAWLKQRGDLKQRVVIERLAVMKA
;
A
#
# COMPACT_ATOMS: atom_id res chain seq x y z
N MET A 1 39.13 46.20 21.89
CA MET A 1 38.57 45.20 22.83
C MET A 1 37.68 44.30 22.00
N SER A 2 38.08 43.02 21.91
CA SER A 2 37.72 42.08 20.85
C SER A 2 36.40 41.37 21.16
N THR A 3 35.52 41.32 20.17
CA THR A 3 34.31 40.49 20.13
C THR A 3 34.70 39.09 19.65
N ASP A 4 34.54 38.11 20.53
CA ASP A 4 34.84 36.71 20.29
C ASP A 4 33.63 36.05 19.61
N GLN A 5 33.75 35.74 18.31
CA GLN A 5 32.79 34.93 17.56
C GLN A 5 33.12 33.46 17.79
N GLN A 6 32.31 32.76 18.58
CA GLN A 6 32.37 31.29 18.66
C GLN A 6 31.69 30.68 17.44
N ALA A 7 32.50 30.05 16.58
CA ALA A 7 32.03 29.18 15.50
C ALA A 7 31.35 27.91 16.06
N PRO A 8 30.30 27.37 15.40
CA PRO A 8 29.70 26.11 15.80
C PRO A 8 30.68 24.95 15.63
N ARG A 9 30.82 24.14 16.67
CA ARG A 9 31.65 22.93 16.69
C ARG A 9 31.03 21.86 15.78
N LEU A 10 31.79 21.41 14.79
CA LEU A 10 31.52 20.17 14.04
C LEU A 10 31.44 18.99 15.01
N ILE A 11 30.26 18.36 15.07
CA ILE A 11 30.07 17.07 15.75
C ILE A 11 30.77 16.00 14.90
N GLY A 12 31.56 15.15 15.57
CA GLY A 12 32.48 14.21 14.96
C GLY A 12 31.85 13.23 13.98
N ARG A 13 32.60 12.94 12.92
CA ARG A 13 32.34 11.91 11.91
C ARG A 13 32.17 10.55 12.59
N VAL A 14 30.95 10.00 12.60
CA VAL A 14 30.72 8.60 12.99
C VAL A 14 31.15 7.74 11.81
N GLN A 15 32.17 6.90 12.00
CA GLN A 15 32.53 5.85 11.05
C GLN A 15 31.41 4.79 11.08
N LEU A 16 30.66 4.70 10.00
CA LEU A 16 29.81 3.55 9.72
C LEU A 16 30.73 2.39 9.39
N HIS A 17 30.69 1.34 10.21
CA HIS A 17 31.30 0.06 9.87
C HIS A 17 30.50 -0.55 8.71
N ASP A 18 31.21 -1.00 7.68
CA ASP A 18 30.66 -1.72 6.52
C ASP A 18 29.86 -2.93 7.00
N TYR A 19 28.53 -2.85 6.86
CA TYR A 19 27.63 -3.98 7.01
C TYR A 19 27.32 -4.47 5.60
N ASP A 20 27.82 -5.66 5.26
CA ASP A 20 27.57 -6.33 3.98
C ASP A 20 26.35 -7.26 4.13
N PRO A 21 25.17 -6.89 3.57
CA PRO A 21 23.94 -7.67 3.71
C PRO A 21 23.90 -8.92 2.82
N LEU A 22 24.96 -9.23 2.06
CA LEU A 22 25.00 -10.36 1.12
C LEU A 22 25.77 -11.57 1.63
N ALA A 23 26.31 -11.54 2.85
CA ALA A 23 27.17 -12.61 3.36
C ALA A 23 26.43 -13.86 3.88
N ASP A 24 25.08 -13.87 3.92
CA ASP A 24 24.30 -14.93 4.58
C ASP A 24 23.13 -15.51 3.73
N VAL A 25 23.19 -15.40 2.40
CA VAL A 25 22.18 -16.04 1.53
C VAL A 25 22.73 -17.38 1.03
N ASP A 26 22.23 -18.46 1.63
CA ASP A 26 22.46 -19.86 1.25
C ASP A 26 22.12 -20.09 -0.23
N GLU A 27 23.09 -20.55 -1.04
CA GLU A 27 23.04 -20.61 -2.51
C GLU A 27 22.06 -21.64 -3.10
N ASP A 28 21.28 -22.36 -2.28
CA ASP A 28 20.45 -23.49 -2.74
C ASP A 28 18.93 -23.21 -2.87
N GLN A 29 18.47 -21.95 -2.83
CA GLN A 29 17.08 -21.57 -3.16
C GLN A 29 16.93 -20.93 -4.54
N VAL A 30 17.36 -21.64 -5.59
CA VAL A 30 16.99 -21.31 -6.98
C VAL A 30 15.55 -21.75 -7.23
N LEU A 31 14.60 -20.83 -7.04
CA LEU A 31 13.19 -21.00 -7.41
C LEU A 31 13.07 -21.25 -8.92
N ARG A 32 12.66 -22.46 -9.28
CA ARG A 32 12.25 -22.83 -10.63
C ARG A 32 10.87 -22.25 -10.91
N CYS A 33 10.79 -21.29 -11.83
CA CYS A 33 9.54 -20.79 -12.39
C CYS A 33 8.78 -21.93 -13.09
N ARG A 34 7.58 -22.27 -12.60
CA ARG A 34 6.57 -23.04 -13.35
C ARG A 34 5.54 -22.07 -13.92
N GLY A 35 5.30 -22.17 -15.22
CA GLY A 35 4.34 -21.35 -15.96
C GLY A 35 2.87 -21.64 -15.61
N PRO A 36 1.93 -20.88 -16.20
CA PRO A 36 0.54 -20.87 -15.79
C PRO A 36 -0.23 -22.00 -16.47
N GLU A 37 -0.72 -22.95 -15.68
CA GLU A 37 -1.79 -23.84 -16.11
C GLU A 37 -3.09 -23.41 -15.43
N THR A 38 -4.06 -23.11 -16.30
CA THR A 38 -5.45 -22.81 -16.03
C THR A 38 -6.13 -23.96 -15.29
N ASP A 39 -6.71 -23.69 -14.12
CA ASP A 39 -7.86 -24.46 -13.66
C ASP A 39 -8.89 -23.53 -13.01
N SER A 40 -10.02 -23.41 -13.71
CA SER A 40 -11.20 -22.66 -13.31
C SER A 40 -12.02 -23.52 -12.35
N MET A 41 -11.91 -23.25 -11.05
CA MET A 41 -12.90 -23.66 -10.08
C MET A 41 -13.08 -22.51 -9.09
N LEU A 42 -14.14 -21.73 -9.30
CA LEU A 42 -14.73 -20.91 -8.25
C LEU A 42 -15.18 -21.87 -7.14
N PRO A 43 -14.70 -21.73 -5.89
CA PRO A 43 -15.21 -22.55 -4.80
C PRO A 43 -16.61 -22.08 -4.42
N ASP A 44 -17.54 -23.02 -4.30
CA ASP A 44 -18.91 -22.84 -3.80
C ASP A 44 -18.92 -22.06 -2.46
N ASP A 45 -19.66 -20.95 -2.44
CA ASP A 45 -19.65 -19.91 -1.40
C ASP A 45 -20.52 -20.25 -0.16
N HIS A 46 -20.95 -21.50 0.00
CA HIS A 46 -21.92 -21.88 1.03
C HIS A 46 -21.42 -22.84 2.12
N ASP A 47 -20.19 -23.34 2.04
CA ASP A 47 -19.63 -24.31 3.00
C ASP A 47 -18.29 -23.88 3.64
N ARG A 48 -18.06 -22.57 3.83
CA ARG A 48 -17.11 -22.11 4.86
C ARG A 48 -17.81 -22.13 6.21
N GLU A 49 -17.82 -23.30 6.85
CA GLU A 49 -18.13 -23.43 8.26
C GLU A 49 -17.35 -22.35 9.04
N ARG A 50 -18.10 -21.47 9.74
CA ARG A 50 -17.60 -20.36 10.54
C ARG A 50 -16.81 -20.87 11.74
N GLN A 51 -15.59 -21.33 11.51
CA GLN A 51 -14.66 -21.82 12.53
C GLN A 51 -13.46 -20.88 12.73
N HIS A 52 -13.63 -19.60 12.41
CA HIS A 52 -12.70 -18.56 12.83
C HIS A 52 -13.25 -17.91 14.09
N SER A 53 -12.60 -18.13 15.23
CA SER A 53 -12.83 -17.33 16.45
C SER A 53 -12.78 -15.85 16.08
N SER A 54 -13.73 -15.06 16.59
CA SER A 54 -13.79 -13.63 16.34
C SER A 54 -12.46 -12.95 16.76
N PRO A 55 -12.09 -11.79 16.16
CA PRO A 55 -10.87 -11.07 16.53
C PRO A 55 -10.76 -10.87 18.05
N ARG A 56 -11.88 -10.52 18.69
CA ARG A 56 -11.98 -10.37 20.13
C ARG A 56 -11.61 -11.64 20.91
N GLU A 57 -12.17 -12.79 20.54
CA GLU A 57 -11.88 -14.07 21.24
C GLU A 57 -10.39 -14.43 21.15
N GLN A 58 -9.73 -14.09 20.04
CA GLN A 58 -8.31 -14.30 19.87
C GLN A 58 -7.48 -13.42 20.82
N ILE A 59 -7.86 -12.14 20.96
CA ILE A 59 -7.21 -11.23 21.91
C ILE A 59 -7.46 -11.64 23.37
N ASP A 60 -8.70 -12.01 23.71
CA ASP A 60 -9.05 -12.49 25.06
C ASP A 60 -8.21 -13.74 25.42
N ALA A 61 -8.05 -14.68 24.49
CA ALA A 61 -7.20 -15.87 24.68
C ALA A 61 -5.71 -15.52 24.83
N LEU A 62 -5.20 -14.55 24.07
CA LEU A 62 -3.82 -14.08 24.20
C LEU A 62 -3.57 -13.38 25.55
N ALA A 63 -4.52 -12.57 26.03
CA ALA A 63 -4.42 -11.91 27.32
C ALA A 63 -4.36 -12.94 28.46
N GLU A 64 -5.20 -13.97 28.41
CA GLU A 64 -5.17 -15.09 29.35
C GLU A 64 -3.84 -15.86 29.29
N GLN A 65 -3.35 -16.15 28.07
CA GLN A 65 -2.09 -16.86 27.86
C GLN A 65 -0.88 -16.11 28.46
N TYR A 66 -0.83 -14.79 28.30
CA TYR A 66 0.28 -13.97 28.81
C TYR A 66 0.07 -13.49 30.25
N GLY A 67 -1.14 -13.64 30.80
CA GLY A 67 -1.49 -13.15 32.14
C GLY A 67 -1.46 -11.63 32.25
N VAL A 68 -1.85 -10.93 31.19
CA VAL A 68 -1.88 -9.45 31.10
C VAL A 68 -3.31 -8.94 30.93
N ASP A 69 -3.55 -7.65 31.15
CA ASP A 69 -4.85 -7.08 30.81
C ASP A 69 -5.00 -7.00 29.28
N VAL A 70 -6.22 -7.18 28.80
CA VAL A 70 -6.55 -7.02 27.38
C VAL A 70 -6.12 -5.65 26.86
N ASP A 71 -6.29 -4.59 27.67
CA ASP A 71 -5.90 -3.23 27.28
C ASP A 71 -4.39 -3.09 27.04
N ASP A 72 -3.56 -3.96 27.61
CA ASP A 72 -2.11 -3.98 27.36
C ASP A 72 -1.75 -4.61 26.00
N LEU A 73 -2.67 -5.37 25.39
CA LEU A 73 -2.50 -5.97 24.07
C LEU A 73 -3.08 -5.12 22.93
N LEU A 74 -3.97 -4.19 23.25
CA LEU A 74 -4.61 -3.33 22.27
C LEU A 74 -3.77 -2.08 22.00
N ILE A 75 -3.77 -1.63 20.75
CA ILE A 75 -3.09 -0.39 20.37
C ILE A 75 -4.02 0.80 20.58
N GLN A 76 -5.32 0.59 20.36
CA GLN A 76 -6.37 1.56 20.60
C GLN A 76 -7.28 1.12 21.74
N SER A 77 -8.14 2.03 22.22
CA SER A 77 -9.21 1.65 23.17
C SER A 77 -10.06 0.49 22.65
N ARG A 78 -10.58 -0.38 23.53
CA ARG A 78 -11.53 -1.48 23.20
C ARG A 78 -12.66 -1.07 22.25
N ARG A 79 -13.13 0.17 22.33
CA ARG A 79 -14.20 0.71 21.47
C ARG A 79 -13.73 0.99 20.03
N ARG A 80 -12.47 1.34 19.82
CA ARG A 80 -11.95 1.76 18.51
C ARG A 80 -11.10 0.70 17.83
N ASP A 81 -10.45 -0.17 18.62
CA ASP A 81 -9.54 -1.17 18.08
C ASP A 81 -10.28 -2.24 17.24
N PRO A 82 -9.93 -2.42 15.96
CA PRO A 82 -10.52 -3.47 15.12
C PRO A 82 -10.27 -4.89 15.65
N MET A 83 -9.17 -5.11 16.38
CA MET A 83 -8.81 -6.40 16.97
C MET A 83 -9.77 -6.82 18.08
N TYR A 84 -10.53 -5.88 18.66
CA TYR A 84 -11.41 -6.15 19.79
C TYR A 84 -12.91 -6.10 19.45
N LYS A 85 -13.24 -6.45 18.20
CA LYS A 85 -14.62 -6.55 17.69
C LYS A 85 -15.08 -8.01 17.62
N GLY A 86 -16.38 -8.22 17.80
CA GLY A 86 -16.99 -9.55 17.67
C GLY A 86 -17.96 -9.94 18.79
N THR A 87 -18.49 -8.98 19.54
CA THR A 87 -19.61 -9.29 20.46
C THR A 87 -20.86 -9.69 19.68
N SER A 88 -21.81 -10.36 20.33
CA SER A 88 -23.12 -10.67 19.73
C SER A 88 -23.83 -9.41 19.22
N ALA A 89 -23.71 -8.29 19.94
CA ALA A 89 -24.21 -6.99 19.53
C ALA A 89 -23.48 -6.43 18.30
N ASP A 90 -22.15 -6.62 18.20
CA ASP A 90 -21.38 -6.20 17.01
C ASP A 90 -21.82 -7.00 15.77
N HIS A 91 -22.00 -8.31 15.91
CA HIS A 91 -22.50 -9.18 14.83
C HIS A 91 -23.92 -8.78 14.39
N ALA A 92 -24.81 -8.51 15.34
CA ALA A 92 -26.18 -8.05 15.02
C ALA A 92 -26.17 -6.72 14.26
N LYS A 93 -25.33 -5.76 14.68
CA LYS A 93 -25.12 -4.47 13.99
C LYS A 93 -24.56 -4.65 12.58
N ALA A 94 -23.54 -5.50 12.44
CA ALA A 94 -22.88 -5.79 11.18
C ALA A 94 -23.84 -6.45 10.17
N GLU A 95 -24.58 -7.48 10.60
CA GLU A 95 -25.57 -8.18 9.78
C GLU A 95 -26.72 -7.26 9.36
N TRP A 96 -27.21 -6.43 10.28
CA TRP A 96 -28.23 -5.44 9.97
C TRP A 96 -27.76 -4.45 8.91
N PHE A 97 -26.54 -3.91 9.04
CA PHE A 97 -25.99 -3.00 8.04
C PHE A 97 -25.78 -3.67 6.69
N ALA A 98 -25.28 -4.91 6.68
CA ALA A 98 -25.04 -5.66 5.44
C ALA A 98 -26.32 -5.80 4.61
N ARG A 99 -27.45 -6.14 5.23
CA ARG A 99 -28.75 -6.21 4.55
C ARG A 99 -29.17 -4.86 3.94
N LEU A 100 -28.96 -3.76 4.64
CA LEU A 100 -29.27 -2.42 4.14
C LEU A 100 -28.33 -2.00 3.01
N TRP A 101 -27.06 -2.36 3.12
CA TRP A 101 -26.05 -2.12 2.09
C TRP A 101 -26.36 -2.91 0.82
N GLU A 102 -26.70 -4.20 0.92
CA GLU A 102 -27.10 -5.06 -0.20
C GLU A 102 -28.27 -4.44 -1.00
N GLN A 103 -29.31 -3.99 -0.30
CA GLN A 103 -30.43 -3.30 -0.92
C GLN A 103 -30.02 -1.97 -1.57
N ALA A 104 -29.08 -1.25 -0.96
CA ALA A 104 -28.60 0.03 -1.49
C ALA A 104 -27.75 -0.14 -2.76
N VAL A 105 -27.07 -1.28 -2.93
CA VAL A 105 -26.23 -1.56 -4.11
C VAL A 105 -26.95 -2.35 -5.20
N GLU A 106 -28.06 -3.04 -4.90
CA GLU A 106 -28.79 -3.91 -5.84
C GLU A 106 -29.10 -3.24 -7.20
N GLN A 107 -29.45 -1.95 -7.20
CA GLN A 107 -29.81 -1.21 -8.42
C GLN A 107 -28.68 -0.32 -8.95
N ARG A 108 -27.47 -0.46 -8.44
CA ARG A 108 -26.31 0.35 -8.82
C ARG A 108 -25.37 -0.44 -9.71
N GLU A 109 -24.66 0.28 -10.57
CA GLU A 109 -23.60 -0.28 -11.41
C GLU A 109 -22.34 -0.66 -10.61
N SER A 110 -22.22 -0.14 -9.38
CA SER A 110 -21.11 -0.40 -8.47
C SER A 110 -21.62 -0.69 -7.07
N ASP A 111 -21.02 -1.68 -6.44
CA ASP A 111 -21.15 -2.07 -5.03
C ASP A 111 -20.35 -1.18 -4.06
N HIS A 112 -19.50 -0.30 -4.59
CA HIS A 112 -18.77 0.68 -3.77
C HIS A 112 -19.62 1.95 -3.57
N ILE A 113 -20.12 2.17 -2.35
CA ILE A 113 -20.98 3.31 -2.04
C ILE A 113 -20.53 4.07 -0.81
N HIS A 114 -20.82 5.37 -0.75
CA HIS A 114 -20.68 6.13 0.49
C HIS A 114 -21.77 5.72 1.48
N VAL A 115 -21.54 5.81 2.80
CA VAL A 115 -22.56 5.50 3.83
C VAL A 115 -23.84 6.31 3.63
N ARG A 116 -23.71 7.56 3.19
CA ARG A 116 -24.85 8.41 2.78
C ARG A 116 -25.74 7.78 1.70
N GLY A 117 -25.20 6.95 0.82
CA GLY A 117 -25.96 6.20 -0.17
C GLY A 117 -26.93 5.22 0.51
N VAL A 118 -26.44 4.45 1.48
CA VAL A 118 -27.27 3.55 2.31
C VAL A 118 -28.30 4.35 3.09
N HIS A 119 -27.87 5.46 3.69
CA HIS A 119 -28.75 6.36 4.44
C HIS A 119 -29.95 6.83 3.60
N TYR A 120 -29.71 7.26 2.35
CA TYR A 120 -30.79 7.67 1.46
C TYR A 120 -31.67 6.52 1.02
N THR A 121 -31.12 5.33 0.78
CA THR A 121 -31.95 4.15 0.48
C THR A 121 -32.93 3.87 1.62
N VAL A 122 -32.45 3.85 2.87
CA VAL A 122 -33.29 3.63 4.06
C VAL A 122 -34.36 4.71 4.21
N TYR A 123 -33.98 5.98 4.04
CA TYR A 123 -34.90 7.11 4.21
C TYR A 123 -35.93 7.23 3.07
N MET A 124 -35.57 6.86 1.84
CA MET A 124 -36.45 6.96 0.67
C MET A 124 -37.34 5.75 0.48
N SER A 125 -36.93 4.59 1.01
CA SER A 125 -37.81 3.45 1.12
C SER A 125 -38.82 3.71 2.23
N ASP A 126 -40.10 3.45 2.01
CA ASP A 126 -41.13 3.42 3.07
C ASP A 126 -40.92 2.23 4.05
N MET A 127 -39.67 1.83 4.29
CA MET A 127 -39.28 0.74 5.18
C MET A 127 -39.23 1.25 6.61
N ASP A 128 -39.94 0.55 7.49
CA ASP A 128 -39.81 0.75 8.93
C ASP A 128 -38.55 0.00 9.41
N VAL A 129 -37.43 0.72 9.48
CA VAL A 129 -36.13 0.14 9.83
C VAL A 129 -35.87 0.34 11.33
N GLU A 130 -35.99 -0.75 12.08
CA GLU A 130 -35.68 -0.82 13.50
C GLU A 130 -34.18 -1.11 13.74
N PRO A 131 -33.59 -0.67 14.86
CA PRO A 131 -32.22 -1.00 15.21
C PRO A 131 -32.11 -2.47 15.64
N PRO A 132 -30.99 -3.16 15.34
CA PRO A 132 -30.81 -4.57 15.70
C PRO A 132 -30.44 -4.78 17.17
N THR A 133 -30.21 -3.71 17.92
CA THR A 133 -29.85 -3.74 19.35
C THR A 133 -30.51 -2.58 20.07
N ASP A 134 -30.69 -2.71 21.38
CA ASP A 134 -31.22 -1.64 22.22
C ASP A 134 -30.42 -0.35 22.06
N CYS A 135 -31.07 0.70 21.56
CA CYS A 135 -30.48 2.02 21.39
C CYS A 135 -31.52 3.11 21.71
N SER A 136 -31.16 4.38 21.50
CA SER A 136 -31.99 5.51 21.94
C SER A 136 -33.16 5.86 21.00
N TRP A 137 -33.44 5.01 20.01
CA TRP A 137 -34.48 5.22 19.00
C TRP A 137 -35.11 3.86 18.64
N GLU A 138 -36.38 3.89 18.21
CA GLU A 138 -37.15 2.68 17.88
C GLU A 138 -37.21 2.46 16.36
N THR A 139 -37.29 3.54 15.58
CA THR A 139 -37.35 3.53 14.11
C THR A 139 -36.33 4.51 13.52
N TYR A 140 -35.87 4.24 12.28
CA TYR A 140 -34.87 5.08 11.61
C TYR A 140 -35.50 6.40 11.12
N ASP A 141 -35.41 7.45 11.94
CA ASP A 141 -36.07 8.74 11.66
C ASP A 141 -35.13 9.83 11.10
N ASN A 142 -34.05 9.45 10.41
CA ASN A 142 -33.08 10.40 9.84
C ASN A 142 -32.58 11.47 10.85
N THR A 143 -32.33 11.05 12.09
CA THR A 143 -31.69 11.90 13.09
C THR A 143 -30.17 11.74 13.03
N GLN A 144 -29.42 12.69 13.59
CA GLN A 144 -27.96 12.55 13.71
C GLN A 144 -27.57 11.26 14.44
N LYS A 145 -28.34 10.85 15.46
CA LYS A 145 -28.10 9.61 16.20
C LYS A 145 -28.28 8.37 15.34
N CYS A 146 -29.29 8.36 14.47
CA CYS A 146 -29.52 7.26 13.53
C CYS A 146 -28.35 7.16 12.53
N TYR A 147 -27.89 8.31 12.03
CA TYR A 147 -26.78 8.38 11.08
C TYR A 147 -25.45 7.95 11.73
N ASP A 148 -25.13 8.43 12.92
CA ASP A 148 -23.92 8.03 13.67
C ASP A 148 -23.92 6.52 13.95
N TYR A 149 -25.08 5.98 14.29
CA TYR A 149 -25.27 4.54 14.50
C TYR A 149 -25.06 3.75 13.20
N LEU A 150 -25.58 4.25 12.08
CA LEU A 150 -25.36 3.67 10.76
C LEU A 150 -23.88 3.65 10.38
N GLU A 151 -23.14 4.73 10.65
CA GLU A 151 -21.68 4.80 10.44
C GLU A 151 -20.93 3.79 11.31
N GLU A 152 -21.31 3.62 12.57
CA GLU A 152 -20.72 2.60 13.45
C GLU A 152 -20.96 1.18 12.90
N CYS A 153 -22.19 0.89 12.49
CA CYS A 153 -22.53 -0.42 11.92
C CYS A 153 -21.79 -0.69 10.60
N ALA A 154 -21.56 0.34 9.78
CA ALA A 154 -20.76 0.24 8.56
C ALA A 154 -19.29 -0.14 8.83
N VAL A 155 -18.72 0.35 9.93
CA VAL A 155 -17.37 -0.04 10.36
C VAL A 155 -17.36 -1.48 10.86
N LEU A 156 -18.34 -1.88 11.67
CA LEU A 156 -18.44 -3.25 12.19
C LEU A 156 -18.67 -4.28 11.08
N ALA A 157 -19.53 -3.98 10.10
CA ALA A 157 -19.80 -4.86 8.97
C ALA A 157 -18.53 -5.17 8.16
N ARG A 158 -17.65 -4.17 7.99
CA ARG A 158 -16.36 -4.34 7.31
C ARG A 158 -15.35 -5.12 8.16
N ILE A 159 -15.21 -4.79 9.44
CA ILE A 159 -14.28 -5.48 10.34
C ILE A 159 -14.66 -6.96 10.52
N LEU A 160 -15.96 -7.26 10.61
CA LEU A 160 -16.45 -8.62 10.80
C LEU A 160 -16.66 -9.38 9.48
N GLY A 161 -16.39 -8.75 8.34
CA GLY A 161 -16.44 -9.40 7.02
C GLY A 161 -17.84 -9.69 6.49
N TYR A 162 -18.87 -8.97 6.95
CA TYR A 162 -20.23 -9.05 6.40
C TYR A 162 -20.37 -8.31 5.08
N ILE A 163 -19.51 -7.33 4.81
CA ILE A 163 -19.40 -6.65 3.51
C ILE A 163 -17.91 -6.50 3.13
N PRO A 164 -17.60 -6.28 1.82
CA PRO A 164 -16.23 -5.98 1.39
C PRO A 164 -15.66 -4.75 2.10
N LEU A 165 -14.34 -4.72 2.33
CA LEU A 165 -13.66 -3.62 3.02
C LEU A 165 -13.79 -2.27 2.28
N ASP A 166 -13.78 -2.34 0.96
CA ASP A 166 -13.98 -1.26 0.00
C ASP A 166 -15.43 -1.05 -0.40
N GLY A 167 -16.39 -1.85 0.12
CA GLY A 167 -17.82 -1.66 -0.13
C GLY A 167 -18.35 -0.31 0.38
N ILE A 168 -17.61 0.33 1.31
CA ILE A 168 -17.86 1.69 1.78
C ILE A 168 -16.71 2.62 1.42
N ILE A 169 -17.02 3.63 0.59
CA ILE A 169 -16.08 4.70 0.20
C ILE A 169 -16.10 5.81 1.25
N ASP A 170 -14.92 6.19 1.73
CA ASP A 170 -14.70 7.31 2.64
C ASP A 170 -13.69 8.30 2.05
N LYS A 171 -14.12 9.53 1.77
CA LYS A 171 -13.29 10.57 1.12
C LYS A 171 -12.66 11.54 2.12
N ARG A 172 -12.15 11.02 3.23
CA ARG A 172 -11.48 11.82 4.28
C ARG A 172 -10.00 12.10 4.03
N ALA A 173 -9.38 11.38 3.10
CA ALA A 173 -8.00 11.57 2.69
C ALA A 173 -7.90 11.85 1.19
N ASP A 174 -6.96 12.70 0.82
CA ASP A 174 -6.49 12.89 -0.55
C ASP A 174 -5.23 12.04 -0.76
N THR A 175 -5.24 11.17 -1.76
CA THR A 175 -4.11 10.30 -2.08
C THR A 175 -3.58 10.68 -3.45
N ARG A 176 -2.28 10.96 -3.53
CA ARG A 176 -1.59 11.34 -4.75
C ARG A 176 -0.44 10.39 -5.01
N THR A 177 -0.46 9.72 -6.17
CA THR A 177 0.70 9.00 -6.68
C THR A 177 1.76 10.01 -7.12
N VAL A 178 2.96 9.88 -6.57
CA VAL A 178 4.14 10.70 -6.92
C VAL A 178 4.97 9.97 -7.97
N THR A 179 5.11 8.65 -7.84
CA THR A 179 5.88 7.85 -8.78
C THR A 179 5.19 6.53 -9.07
N GLU A 180 5.10 6.19 -10.35
CA GLU A 180 4.55 4.92 -10.84
C GLU A 180 5.69 3.93 -11.05
N TYR A 181 5.43 2.66 -10.73
CA TYR A 181 6.36 1.58 -11.08
C TYR A 181 6.28 1.32 -12.57
N GLY A 182 7.42 1.40 -13.26
CA GLY A 182 7.51 1.08 -14.66
C GLY A 182 7.46 -0.44 -14.92
N ASP A 183 7.08 -0.78 -16.15
CA ASP A 183 7.21 -2.13 -16.65
C ASP A 183 8.64 -2.39 -17.12
N HIS A 184 9.24 -3.46 -16.61
CA HIS A 184 10.45 -4.03 -17.21
C HIS A 184 10.04 -4.97 -18.34
N SER A 185 10.37 -4.59 -19.57
CA SER A 185 10.52 -5.58 -20.62
C SER A 185 11.82 -6.35 -20.39
N LEU A 186 11.71 -7.61 -19.98
CA LEU A 186 12.85 -8.54 -20.02
C LEU A 186 13.17 -8.97 -21.45
N GLU A 187 12.22 -8.76 -22.37
CA GLU A 187 12.42 -8.99 -23.79
C GLU A 187 13.03 -7.74 -24.41
N PRO A 188 14.23 -7.82 -25.03
CA PRO A 188 14.69 -6.73 -25.86
C PRO A 188 13.63 -6.48 -26.93
N ASP A 189 13.26 -5.23 -27.16
CA ASP A 189 12.43 -4.82 -28.31
C ASP A 189 13.36 -4.42 -29.47
N PRO A 190 13.74 -5.35 -30.35
CA PRO A 190 14.57 -5.04 -31.50
C PRO A 190 13.82 -4.23 -32.57
N GLU A 191 12.48 -4.11 -32.52
CA GLU A 191 11.72 -3.34 -33.51
C GLU A 191 11.90 -1.83 -33.32
N GLY A 192 12.22 -1.38 -32.10
CA GLY A 192 12.60 0.00 -31.80
C GLY A 192 14.02 0.39 -32.24
N LEU A 193 14.87 -0.58 -32.55
CA LEU A 193 16.22 -0.31 -33.06
C LEU A 193 16.14 -0.01 -34.56
N THR A 194 16.33 1.25 -34.93
CA THR A 194 16.43 1.61 -36.34
C THR A 194 17.63 0.90 -36.95
N ALA A 195 17.40 0.02 -37.94
CA ALA A 195 18.48 -0.57 -38.70
C ALA A 195 19.40 0.56 -39.21
N PRO A 196 20.72 0.49 -38.99
CA PRO A 196 21.62 1.57 -39.36
C PRO A 196 21.45 1.93 -40.84
N THR A 197 21.05 3.16 -41.10
CA THR A 197 20.86 3.68 -42.45
C THR A 197 22.22 3.80 -43.14
N GLY A 198 22.30 3.30 -44.38
CA GLY A 198 23.54 3.27 -45.17
C GLY A 198 24.25 1.92 -45.23
N VAL A 199 23.73 0.88 -44.56
CA VAL A 199 24.22 -0.49 -44.71
C VAL A 199 23.38 -1.21 -45.76
N SER A 200 23.96 -1.49 -46.92
CA SER A 200 23.37 -2.39 -47.91
C SER A 200 23.73 -3.83 -47.57
N THR A 201 22.73 -4.70 -47.45
CA THR A 201 22.97 -6.14 -47.33
C THR A 201 23.74 -6.60 -48.57
N PRO A 202 24.94 -7.17 -48.43
CA PRO A 202 25.72 -7.58 -49.59
C PRO A 202 24.94 -8.62 -50.39
N GLN A 203 24.87 -8.44 -51.71
CA GLN A 203 24.26 -9.45 -52.59
C GLN A 203 25.16 -10.67 -52.60
N ILE A 204 24.67 -11.79 -52.08
CA ILE A 204 25.35 -13.08 -52.16
C ILE A 204 25.32 -13.52 -53.63
N PRO A 205 26.47 -13.69 -54.31
CA PRO A 205 26.51 -13.93 -55.76
C PRO A 205 25.87 -15.25 -56.21
N SER A 206 25.81 -16.26 -55.32
CA SER A 206 25.09 -17.53 -55.55
C SER A 206 24.69 -18.20 -54.22
N PRO A 207 23.65 -19.06 -54.19
CA PRO A 207 23.23 -19.78 -52.96
C PRO A 207 24.32 -20.66 -52.33
N GLU A 208 25.36 -20.97 -53.11
CA GLU A 208 26.49 -21.82 -52.71
C GLU A 208 27.69 -20.98 -52.24
N ALA A 209 27.68 -19.67 -52.52
CA ALA A 209 28.75 -18.75 -52.15
C ALA A 209 28.78 -18.56 -50.64
N ARG A 210 29.91 -18.90 -50.03
CA ARG A 210 30.19 -18.61 -48.62
C ARG A 210 31.10 -17.39 -48.56
N ALA A 211 30.61 -16.30 -47.96
CA ALA A 211 31.47 -15.22 -47.50
C ALA A 211 31.92 -15.55 -46.07
N GLY A 212 33.23 -15.68 -45.85
CA GLY A 212 33.81 -15.70 -44.52
C GLY A 212 34.29 -14.31 -44.17
N LEU A 213 33.87 -13.78 -43.02
CA LEU A 213 34.57 -12.64 -42.42
C LEU A 213 35.93 -13.16 -41.94
N VAL A 214 36.99 -12.76 -42.63
CA VAL A 214 38.36 -12.98 -42.16
C VAL A 214 38.75 -11.72 -41.43
N PHE A 215 38.68 -11.75 -40.11
CA PHE A 215 39.30 -10.73 -39.28
C PHE A 215 40.79 -11.05 -39.23
N ASP A 216 41.62 -10.12 -39.70
CA ASP A 216 43.05 -10.22 -39.49
C ASP A 216 43.29 -10.10 -37.97
N PRO A 217 43.93 -11.09 -37.31
CA PRO A 217 44.18 -11.03 -35.87
C PRO A 217 45.08 -9.86 -35.44
N GLU A 218 45.74 -9.16 -36.39
CA GLU A 218 46.46 -7.91 -36.10
C GLU A 218 45.56 -6.65 -36.19
N GLU A 219 44.36 -6.73 -36.78
CA GLU A 219 43.34 -5.65 -36.80
C GLU A 219 42.35 -5.76 -35.63
N THR A 220 42.87 -6.07 -34.43
CA THR A 220 42.06 -6.06 -33.20
C THR A 220 41.57 -4.67 -32.85
N GLU A 221 42.29 -3.60 -33.21
CA GLU A 221 41.89 -2.21 -32.88
C GLU A 221 40.50 -1.84 -33.41
N TYR A 222 40.17 -2.17 -34.67
CA TYR A 222 38.87 -1.82 -35.23
C TYR A 222 37.74 -2.68 -34.62
N SER A 223 38.01 -3.97 -34.42
CA SER A 223 37.05 -4.91 -33.84
C SER A 223 36.75 -4.58 -32.38
N GLU A 224 37.78 -4.22 -31.60
CA GLU A 224 37.68 -3.75 -30.22
C GLU A 224 36.97 -2.39 -30.16
N TRP A 225 37.34 -1.44 -31.01
CA TRP A 225 36.67 -0.13 -31.09
C TRP A 225 35.17 -0.28 -31.43
N ALA A 226 34.83 -1.15 -32.40
CA ALA A 226 33.46 -1.40 -32.79
C ALA A 226 32.66 -2.07 -31.66
N ALA A 227 33.26 -3.05 -30.98
CA ALA A 227 32.66 -3.71 -29.82
C ALA A 227 32.44 -2.73 -28.66
N GLU A 228 33.42 -1.87 -28.36
CA GLU A 228 33.35 -0.85 -27.31
C GLU A 228 32.30 0.21 -27.61
N ARG A 229 32.18 0.63 -28.88
CA ARG A 229 31.15 1.58 -29.31
C ARG A 229 29.75 1.00 -29.17
N VAL A 230 29.54 -0.26 -29.59
CA VAL A 230 28.25 -0.95 -29.41
C VAL A 230 27.92 -1.13 -27.94
N ALA A 231 28.89 -1.56 -27.13
CA ALA A 231 28.72 -1.70 -25.69
C ALA A 231 28.42 -0.36 -25.00
N SER A 232 29.09 0.73 -25.40
CA SER A 232 28.85 2.06 -24.85
C SER A 232 27.46 2.59 -25.21
N SER A 233 27.04 2.46 -26.48
CA SER A 233 25.67 2.83 -26.87
C SER A 233 24.61 1.98 -26.20
N ALA A 234 24.85 0.68 -26.01
CA ALA A 234 23.94 -0.18 -25.24
C ALA A 234 23.86 0.25 -23.76
N ARG A 235 24.99 0.63 -23.14
CA ARG A 235 25.01 1.17 -21.76
C ARG A 235 24.26 2.50 -21.63
N GLU A 236 24.37 3.39 -22.60
CA GLU A 236 23.61 4.66 -22.61
C GLU A 236 22.09 4.44 -22.78
N GLN A 237 21.69 3.31 -23.36
CA GLN A 237 20.29 2.93 -23.54
C GLN A 237 19.74 2.10 -22.37
N LEU A 238 20.60 1.55 -21.52
CA LEU A 238 20.20 0.89 -20.28
C LEU A 238 19.79 1.96 -19.27
N SER A 239 18.48 2.22 -19.20
CA SER A 239 17.88 2.92 -18.07
C SER A 239 17.37 1.89 -17.06
N PHE A 240 17.74 2.06 -15.81
CA PHE A 240 17.17 1.28 -14.73
C PHE A 240 15.98 2.04 -14.15
N ASP A 241 14.89 1.32 -13.88
CA ASP A 241 13.78 1.89 -13.12
C ASP A 241 14.22 1.97 -11.66
N GLU A 242 14.74 3.13 -11.26
CA GLU A 242 15.23 3.41 -9.90
C GLU A 242 14.15 3.11 -8.84
N VAL A 243 12.88 3.32 -9.19
CA VAL A 243 11.72 3.15 -8.30
C VAL A 243 11.43 1.68 -8.07
N ARG A 244 11.54 0.88 -9.13
CA ARG A 244 11.43 -0.58 -9.05
C ARG A 244 12.68 -1.22 -8.42
N GLN A 245 13.84 -0.60 -8.52
CA GLN A 245 15.05 -1.03 -7.82
C GLN A 245 15.10 -0.60 -6.36
N SER A 246 14.34 0.44 -5.98
CA SER A 246 14.22 0.81 -4.57
C SER A 246 13.77 -0.39 -3.73
N PRO A 247 14.48 -0.73 -2.65
CA PRO A 247 14.14 -1.88 -1.80
C PRO A 247 12.84 -1.68 -1.03
N TYR A 248 12.34 -0.43 -0.94
CA TYR A 248 11.17 -0.07 -0.16
C TYR A 248 10.13 0.69 -0.99
N HIS A 249 8.86 0.45 -0.68
CA HIS A 249 7.77 1.36 -1.04
C HIS A 249 7.68 2.46 0.03
N ILE A 250 7.83 3.72 -0.35
CA ILE A 250 7.90 4.84 0.60
C ILE A 250 6.69 5.75 0.41
N GLU A 251 5.90 5.95 1.46
CA GLU A 251 4.79 6.91 1.44
C GLU A 251 5.03 8.08 2.42
N LEU A 252 4.63 9.29 2.02
CA LEU A 252 4.63 10.47 2.87
C LEU A 252 3.19 10.81 3.28
N TRP A 253 2.92 10.73 4.57
CA TRP A 253 1.59 10.98 5.13
C TRP A 253 1.61 12.30 5.89
N SER A 254 0.54 13.09 5.79
CA SER A 254 0.44 14.37 6.47
C SER A 254 -0.98 14.63 6.97
N GLU A 255 -1.09 15.10 8.20
CA GLU A 255 -2.37 15.52 8.79
C GLU A 255 -3.01 16.70 8.05
N LYS A 256 -2.17 17.51 7.40
CA LYS A 256 -2.56 18.73 6.71
C LYS A 256 -2.05 18.71 5.29
N THR A 257 -2.69 19.51 4.44
CA THR A 257 -2.17 19.79 3.11
C THR A 257 -0.77 20.36 3.20
N LEU A 258 0.16 19.71 2.50
CA LEU A 258 1.54 20.10 2.38
C LEU A 258 1.69 21.29 1.42
N PRO A 259 2.76 22.08 1.55
CA PRO A 259 3.05 23.14 0.59
C PRO A 259 3.38 22.60 -0.81
N ASP A 260 3.13 23.40 -1.85
CA ASP A 260 3.35 23.03 -3.26
C ASP A 260 4.80 22.61 -3.56
N TYR A 261 5.79 23.23 -2.91
CA TYR A 261 7.21 22.86 -3.09
C TYR A 261 7.53 21.41 -2.67
N ILE A 262 6.66 20.77 -1.88
CA ILE A 262 6.74 19.34 -1.55
C ILE A 262 5.92 18.52 -2.55
N ARG A 263 4.72 19.00 -2.91
CA ARG A 263 3.68 18.25 -3.65
C ARG A 263 3.90 18.19 -5.17
N ASP A 264 4.59 19.15 -5.75
CA ASP A 264 4.73 19.25 -7.21
C ASP A 264 5.50 18.06 -7.80
N GLY A 265 5.29 17.76 -9.09
CA GLY A 265 5.88 16.58 -9.75
C GLY A 265 7.41 16.57 -9.83
N GLY A 266 8.06 17.71 -9.55
CA GLY A 266 9.51 17.83 -9.32
C GLY A 266 9.82 18.50 -7.98
N GLY A 267 8.89 18.45 -7.03
CA GLY A 267 9.06 18.95 -5.67
C GLY A 267 9.81 17.96 -4.79
N LEU A 268 9.97 18.31 -3.52
CA LEU A 268 10.78 17.54 -2.57
C LEU A 268 10.36 16.07 -2.45
N ALA A 269 9.06 15.75 -2.57
CA ALA A 269 8.60 14.37 -2.49
C ALA A 269 9.11 13.52 -3.66
N ALA A 270 9.09 14.06 -4.89
CA ALA A 270 9.63 13.37 -6.05
C ALA A 270 11.17 13.26 -5.97
N GLU A 271 11.85 14.35 -5.58
CA GLU A 271 13.32 14.36 -5.44
C GLU A 271 13.83 13.36 -4.39
N CYS A 272 13.05 13.11 -3.34
CA CYS A 272 13.36 12.14 -2.30
C CYS A 272 12.88 10.71 -2.60
N GLY A 273 12.24 10.48 -3.75
CA GLY A 273 11.82 9.15 -4.19
C GLY A 273 10.59 8.59 -3.46
N PHE A 274 9.70 9.43 -2.94
CA PHE A 274 8.42 8.96 -2.40
C PHE A 274 7.52 8.43 -3.52
N ASN A 275 6.84 7.32 -3.27
CA ASN A 275 5.90 6.71 -4.22
C ASN A 275 4.53 7.36 -4.17
N VAL A 276 4.04 7.65 -2.96
CA VAL A 276 2.68 8.15 -2.72
C VAL A 276 2.70 9.19 -1.60
N MET A 277 1.84 10.20 -1.74
CA MET A 277 1.52 11.16 -0.69
C MET A 277 0.06 11.00 -0.26
N VAL A 278 -0.18 10.98 1.05
CA VAL A 278 -1.51 10.90 1.64
C VAL A 278 -1.72 12.10 2.57
N GLU A 279 -2.75 12.90 2.31
CA GLU A 279 -3.09 14.09 3.09
C GLU A 279 -4.48 13.90 3.68
N GLY A 280 -4.65 14.00 4.99
CA GLY A 280 -5.97 13.86 5.59
C GLY A 280 -6.02 14.22 7.08
N GLU A 281 -7.16 14.73 7.51
CA GLU A 281 -7.32 15.31 8.84
C GLU A 281 -7.61 14.24 9.90
N GLY A 282 -6.80 14.25 10.97
CA GLY A 282 -6.98 13.38 12.14
C GLY A 282 -6.76 11.89 11.86
N ASP A 283 -7.42 11.04 12.65
CA ASP A 283 -7.31 9.59 12.52
C ASP A 283 -7.94 9.09 11.21
N LEU A 284 -7.10 8.75 10.23
CA LEU A 284 -7.53 8.24 8.93
C LEU A 284 -8.29 6.92 9.05
N SER A 285 -9.22 6.65 8.13
CA SER A 285 -10.17 5.55 8.28
C SER A 285 -9.59 4.16 7.97
N LEU A 286 -10.38 3.11 8.22
CA LEU A 286 -10.04 1.75 7.83
C LEU A 286 -9.93 1.59 6.31
N THR A 287 -10.69 2.37 5.54
CA THR A 287 -10.62 2.39 4.07
C THR A 287 -9.22 2.81 3.62
N VAL A 288 -8.68 3.90 4.17
CA VAL A 288 -7.33 4.37 3.84
C VAL A 288 -6.26 3.34 4.21
N ALA A 289 -6.43 2.64 5.34
CA ALA A 289 -5.52 1.56 5.73
C ALA A 289 -5.56 0.37 4.75
N TYR A 290 -6.75 0.03 4.23
CA TYR A 290 -6.93 -1.04 3.25
C TYR A 290 -6.35 -0.66 1.88
N GLU A 291 -6.61 0.56 1.41
CA GLU A 291 -6.01 1.08 0.16
C GLU A 291 -4.48 1.09 0.23
N LEU A 292 -3.92 1.48 1.38
CA LEU A 292 -2.49 1.38 1.65
C LEU A 292 -1.99 -0.07 1.53
N ALA A 293 -2.67 -1.02 2.18
CA ALA A 293 -2.29 -2.44 2.09
C ALA A 293 -2.30 -2.93 0.63
N GLN A 294 -3.32 -2.56 -0.15
CA GLN A 294 -3.39 -2.89 -1.57
C GLN A 294 -2.21 -2.33 -2.37
N ARG A 295 -1.82 -1.06 -2.13
CA ARG A 295 -0.66 -0.45 -2.81
C ARG A 295 0.64 -1.16 -2.44
N ILE A 296 0.83 -1.50 -1.17
CA ILE A 296 2.03 -2.20 -0.69
C ILE A 296 2.13 -3.60 -1.30
N GLU A 297 1.03 -4.35 -1.32
CA GLU A 297 1.00 -5.69 -1.91
C GLU A 297 1.20 -5.62 -3.43
N ALA A 298 0.63 -4.63 -4.11
CA ALA A 298 0.87 -4.39 -5.54
C ALA A 298 2.33 -4.03 -5.83
N ALA A 299 2.99 -3.26 -4.95
CA ALA A 299 4.41 -2.97 -5.07
C ALA A 299 5.29 -4.21 -4.83
N GLY A 300 4.79 -5.20 -4.09
CA GLY A 300 5.49 -6.45 -3.79
C GLY A 300 6.70 -6.27 -2.87
N LYS A 301 6.75 -5.18 -2.10
CA LYS A 301 7.92 -4.76 -1.31
C LYS A 301 7.53 -4.39 0.12
N PRO A 302 8.47 -4.47 1.08
CA PRO A 302 8.30 -3.83 2.38
C PRO A 302 8.08 -2.32 2.22
N ALA A 303 7.28 -1.73 3.11
CA ALA A 303 6.90 -0.34 3.04
C ALA A 303 7.38 0.49 4.24
N VAL A 304 7.71 1.75 3.99
CA VAL A 304 8.06 2.76 4.98
C VAL A 304 7.11 3.94 4.83
N ILE A 305 6.43 4.29 5.90
CA ILE A 305 5.47 5.39 5.94
C ILE A 305 6.06 6.47 6.84
N LEU A 306 6.31 7.65 6.28
CA LEU A 306 6.76 8.81 7.02
C LEU A 306 5.56 9.70 7.34
N TYR A 307 5.20 9.81 8.61
CA TYR A 307 3.99 10.49 9.06
C TYR A 307 4.32 11.87 9.64
N LEU A 308 3.92 12.92 8.95
CA LEU A 308 3.96 14.31 9.40
C LEU A 308 2.68 14.64 10.18
N ALA A 309 2.82 14.80 11.48
CA ALA A 309 1.74 15.15 12.39
C ALA A 309 2.12 16.38 13.22
N ASP A 310 1.11 17.11 13.70
CA ASP A 310 1.35 18.18 14.66
C ASP A 310 2.00 17.62 15.94
N PHE A 311 2.81 18.46 16.62
CA PHE A 311 3.45 18.09 17.89
C PHE A 311 2.49 18.28 19.06
N ASP A 312 1.42 17.48 19.10
CA ASP A 312 0.45 17.41 20.19
C ASP A 312 0.09 15.94 20.54
N PRO A 313 -0.66 15.69 21.63
CA PRO A 313 -1.01 14.33 22.02
C PRO A 313 -1.78 13.54 20.95
N LYS A 314 -2.65 14.19 20.16
CA LYS A 314 -3.39 13.51 19.10
C LYS A 314 -2.45 13.14 17.95
N GLY A 315 -1.58 14.08 17.55
CA GLY A 315 -0.57 13.83 16.53
C GLY A 315 0.45 12.75 16.90
N TYR A 316 0.66 12.53 18.20
CA TYR A 316 1.48 11.42 18.69
C TYR A 316 0.82 10.05 18.46
N ASP A 317 -0.49 9.94 18.64
CA ASP A 317 -1.21 8.67 18.60
C ASP A 317 -1.57 8.22 17.17
N MET A 318 -1.68 9.14 16.19
CA MET A 318 -2.13 8.80 14.83
C MET A 318 -1.31 7.69 14.15
N PRO A 319 0.05 7.69 14.18
CA PRO A 319 0.84 6.61 13.59
C PRO A 319 0.57 5.25 14.24
N ALA A 320 0.41 5.22 15.57
CA ALA A 320 0.08 4.00 16.32
C ALA A 320 -1.33 3.52 15.96
N ASN A 321 -2.31 4.42 15.88
CA ASN A 321 -3.67 4.09 15.46
C ASN A 321 -3.72 3.47 14.05
N MET A 322 -2.90 3.98 13.12
CA MET A 322 -2.75 3.39 11.79
C MET A 322 -2.05 2.02 11.84
N ALA A 323 -1.00 1.88 12.65
CA ALA A 323 -0.33 0.60 12.87
C ALA A 323 -1.29 -0.48 13.39
N GLY A 324 -2.23 -0.13 14.28
CA GLY A 324 -3.27 -1.06 14.75
C GLY A 324 -4.20 -1.56 13.65
N LYS A 325 -4.60 -0.68 12.72
CA LYS A 325 -5.41 -1.07 11.55
C LYS A 325 -4.64 -2.00 10.61
N LEU A 326 -3.37 -1.71 10.36
CA LEU A 326 -2.50 -2.55 9.53
C LEU A 326 -2.19 -3.89 10.19
N ALA A 327 -2.02 -3.93 11.51
CA ALA A 327 -1.86 -5.17 12.27
C ALA A 327 -3.09 -6.06 12.11
N TRP A 328 -4.29 -5.46 12.19
CA TRP A 328 -5.54 -6.18 11.93
C TRP A 328 -5.65 -6.71 10.50
N LEU A 329 -5.32 -5.89 9.49
CA LEU A 329 -5.27 -6.33 8.08
C LEU A 329 -4.26 -7.46 7.86
N LYS A 330 -3.12 -7.40 8.54
CA LYS A 330 -2.09 -8.45 8.51
C LYS A 330 -2.59 -9.76 9.11
N GLN A 331 -3.30 -9.71 10.23
CA GLN A 331 -3.89 -10.90 10.84
C GLN A 331 -4.98 -11.52 9.96
N ARG A 332 -5.76 -10.70 9.26
CA ARG A 332 -6.77 -11.14 8.30
C ARG A 332 -6.17 -11.70 7.00
N GLY A 333 -4.91 -11.37 6.71
CA GLY A 333 -4.17 -11.87 5.55
C GLY A 333 -4.15 -10.93 4.35
N ASP A 334 -4.68 -9.71 4.48
CA ASP A 334 -4.67 -8.68 3.42
C ASP A 334 -3.32 -7.99 3.25
N LEU A 335 -2.44 -8.10 4.26
CA LEU A 335 -1.13 -7.48 4.28
C LEU A 335 -0.07 -8.49 4.70
N LYS A 336 0.79 -8.89 3.77
CA LYS A 336 1.89 -9.83 3.98
C LYS A 336 3.20 -9.09 4.19
N GLN A 337 3.41 -8.02 3.42
CA GLN A 337 4.62 -7.23 3.47
C GLN A 337 4.85 -6.62 4.86
N ARG A 338 6.13 -6.33 5.18
CA ARG A 338 6.48 -5.60 6.39
C ARG A 338 6.24 -4.12 6.18
N VAL A 339 5.60 -3.47 7.16
CA VAL A 339 5.38 -2.03 7.15
C VAL A 339 6.03 -1.40 8.38
N VAL A 340 6.71 -0.28 8.18
CA VAL A 340 7.25 0.56 9.23
C VAL A 340 6.57 1.93 9.12
N ILE A 341 6.06 2.45 10.24
CA ILE A 341 5.49 3.80 10.30
C ILE A 341 6.37 4.63 11.23
N GLU A 342 7.01 5.65 10.67
CA GLU A 342 7.87 6.57 11.41
C GLU A 342 7.24 7.96 11.46
N ARG A 343 7.12 8.49 12.67
CA ARG A 343 6.62 9.85 12.86
C ARG A 343 7.76 10.85 12.62
N LEU A 344 7.55 11.78 11.69
CA LEU A 344 8.39 12.94 11.51
C LEU A 344 7.81 14.10 12.32
N ALA A 345 8.46 14.46 13.42
CA ALA A 345 8.07 15.62 14.21
C ALA A 345 8.67 16.89 13.62
N VAL A 346 7.82 17.86 13.26
CA VAL A 346 8.28 19.20 12.87
C VAL A 346 8.44 20.03 14.13
N MET A 347 9.68 20.23 14.59
CA MET A 347 9.94 21.15 15.69
C MET A 347 9.85 22.60 15.19
N LYS A 348 9.17 23.45 15.96
CA LYS A 348 9.19 24.89 15.72
C LYS A 348 10.61 25.39 16.01
N ALA A 349 11.29 25.87 14.97
CA ALA A 349 12.63 26.44 15.08
C ALA A 349 12.67 27.71 15.95
#